data_AF-C9Z1D1-F1
#
_entry.id   AF-C9Z1D1-F1
#
_cell.length_a   1.000
_cell.length_b   1.000
_cell.length_c   1.000
_cell.angle_alpha   90.00
_cell.angle_beta   90.00
_cell.angle_gamma   90.00
#
_symmetry.space_group_name_H-M   'P 1'
#
loop_
_entity.id
_entity.type
_entity.pdbx_description
1 polymer ?
#
loop_
_entity_poly.entity_id
_entity_poly.type
_entity_poly.pdbx_seq_one_letter_code
_entity_poly.pdbx_strand_id
1 'polypeptide(L)'
;MEALMRTARPRDAHPVLRAAWAGWAALAAGAALCVVGWYGVSGERFAERQLPYLASCTVPGAALIVAGAVLLAGGRDALAASRVEELYGLLVAAEPSGAEARAAGRAATAPLATSGRLLMVPGGTLWHRADCPLVAGKAEAVPVDSRVLTSGDLRPCPICEAPDGSGTAEPAEG
;
A
#
# COMPACT_ATOMS: atom_id res chain seq x y z
N MET A 1 -35.62 -6.90 3.46
CA MET A 1 -34.43 -6.61 2.62
C MET A 1 -33.23 -7.24 3.33
N GLU A 2 -33.24 -8.57 3.42
CA GLU A 2 -32.21 -9.38 4.08
C GLU A 2 -30.96 -9.40 3.20
N ALA A 3 -29.91 -8.74 3.66
CA ALA A 3 -28.58 -8.90 3.13
C ALA A 3 -28.13 -10.34 3.41
N LEU A 4 -28.19 -11.18 2.37
CA LEU A 4 -27.47 -12.44 2.31
C LEU A 4 -25.98 -12.14 2.56
N MET A 5 -25.56 -12.29 3.82
CA MET A 5 -24.17 -12.51 4.19
C MET A 5 -23.70 -13.74 3.42
N ARG A 6 -23.18 -13.52 2.21
CA ARG A 6 -22.45 -14.51 1.45
C ARG A 6 -21.10 -14.67 2.15
N THR A 7 -21.08 -15.46 3.21
CA THR A 7 -19.83 -15.99 3.78
C THR A 7 -19.14 -16.78 2.67
N ALA A 8 -18.12 -16.18 2.06
CA ALA A 8 -17.27 -16.86 1.11
C ALA A 8 -16.62 -18.06 1.83
N ARG A 9 -17.03 -19.27 1.44
CA ARG A 9 -16.63 -20.54 2.03
C ARG A 9 -15.14 -20.82 1.73
N PRO A 10 -14.38 -21.45 2.66
CA PRO A 10 -12.91 -21.41 2.71
C PRO A 10 -12.26 -22.45 1.78
N ARG A 11 -12.58 -22.39 0.48
CA ARG A 11 -12.02 -23.34 -0.49
C ARG A 11 -10.51 -23.19 -0.67
N ASP A 12 -9.98 -21.99 -0.43
CA ASP A 12 -8.55 -21.70 -0.60
C ASP A 12 -7.72 -21.96 0.67
N ALA A 13 -8.35 -22.14 1.82
CA ALA A 13 -7.65 -22.46 3.07
C ALA A 13 -7.10 -23.90 3.07
N HIS A 14 -7.81 -24.84 2.45
CA HIS A 14 -7.39 -26.25 2.35
C HIS A 14 -6.09 -26.47 1.57
N PRO A 15 -5.88 -25.90 0.37
CA PRO A 15 -4.63 -26.08 -0.37
C PRO A 15 -3.43 -25.43 0.33
N VAL A 16 -3.59 -24.24 0.92
CA VAL A 16 -2.51 -23.55 1.66
C VAL A 16 -2.12 -24.34 2.91
N LEU A 17 -3.10 -24.82 3.67
CA LEU A 17 -2.84 -25.65 4.85
C LEU A 17 -2.14 -26.96 4.46
N ARG A 18 -2.60 -27.64 3.40
CA ARG A 18 -1.95 -28.85 2.89
C ARG A 18 -0.52 -28.60 2.41
N ALA A 19 -0.27 -27.48 1.72
CA ALA A 19 1.07 -27.11 1.29
C ALA A 19 2.00 -26.82 2.48
N ALA A 20 1.50 -26.15 3.53
CA ALA A 20 2.25 -25.94 4.76
C ALA A 20 2.59 -27.26 5.47
N TRP A 21 1.62 -28.17 5.60
CA TRP A 21 1.87 -29.50 6.15
C TRP A 21 2.88 -30.30 5.31
N ALA A 22 2.77 -30.24 3.98
CA ALA A 22 3.73 -30.88 3.08
C ALA A 22 5.14 -30.29 3.25
N GLY A 23 5.26 -28.96 3.40
CA GLY A 23 6.54 -28.29 3.64
C GLY A 23 7.19 -28.70 4.96
N TRP A 24 6.41 -28.75 6.05
CA TRP A 24 6.89 -29.23 7.35
C TRP A 24 7.27 -30.72 7.33
N ALA A 25 6.47 -31.55 6.66
CA ALA A 25 6.76 -32.98 6.51
C ALA A 25 8.04 -33.19 5.70
N ALA A 26 8.26 -32.43 4.62
CA ALA A 26 9.47 -32.49 3.82
C ALA A 26 10.71 -32.06 4.63
N LEU A 27 10.63 -30.97 5.40
CA LEU A 27 11.71 -30.54 6.29
C LEU A 27 12.06 -31.61 7.33
N ALA A 28 11.05 -32.17 8.01
CA ALA A 28 11.24 -33.21 9.02
C ALA A 28 11.85 -34.48 8.43
N ALA A 29 11.34 -34.94 7.28
CA ALA A 29 11.85 -36.11 6.58
C ALA A 29 13.29 -35.89 6.09
N GLY A 30 13.60 -34.71 5.53
CA GLY A 30 14.95 -34.37 5.10
C GLY A 30 15.95 -34.29 6.25
N ALA A 31 15.55 -33.69 7.39
CA ALA A 31 16.36 -33.66 8.60
C ALA A 31 16.62 -35.07 9.15
N ALA A 32 15.59 -35.94 9.18
CA ALA A 32 15.73 -37.32 9.59
C ALA A 32 16.69 -38.10 8.68
N LEU A 33 16.59 -37.91 7.36
CA LEU A 33 17.52 -38.49 6.38
C LEU A 33 18.97 -38.05 6.62
N CYS A 34 19.21 -36.78 6.89
CA CYS A 34 20.55 -36.28 7.24
C CYS A 34 21.10 -36.93 8.52
N VAL A 35 20.26 -37.10 9.56
CA VAL A 35 20.65 -37.78 10.81
C VAL A 35 20.96 -39.25 10.57
N VAL A 36 20.15 -39.94 9.77
CA VAL A 36 20.38 -41.35 9.40
C VAL A 36 21.68 -41.48 8.60
N GLY A 37 21.93 -40.57 7.65
CA GLY A 37 23.18 -40.53 6.88
C GLY A 37 24.40 -40.33 7.76
N TRP A 38 24.32 -39.40 8.71
CA TRP A 38 25.37 -39.17 9.71
C TRP A 38 25.66 -40.43 10.54
N TYR A 39 24.61 -41.10 11.02
CA TYR A 39 24.74 -42.31 11.81
C TYR A 39 25.35 -43.46 11.00
N GLY A 40 24.94 -43.62 9.74
CA GLY A 40 25.48 -44.62 8.82
C GLY A 40 26.98 -44.42 8.53
N VAL A 41 27.39 -43.16 8.26
CA VAL A 41 28.81 -42.82 8.07
C VAL A 41 29.63 -43.06 9.34
N SER A 42 29.08 -42.70 10.51
CA SER A 42 29.77 -42.86 11.80
C SER A 42 30.04 -44.32 12.18
N GLY A 43 29.25 -45.26 11.66
CA GLY A 43 29.44 -46.70 11.89
C GLY A 43 30.44 -47.37 10.95
N GLU A 44 30.90 -46.70 9.90
CA GLU A 44 31.71 -47.29 8.84
C GLU A 44 33.17 -46.84 8.93
N ARG A 45 34.10 -47.80 8.89
CA ARG A 45 35.53 -47.59 9.14
C ARG A 45 36.32 -47.24 7.89
N PHE A 46 35.80 -47.62 6.72
CA PHE A 46 36.43 -47.39 5.43
C PHE A 46 35.74 -46.24 4.70
N ALA A 47 36.49 -45.18 4.37
CA ALA A 47 35.96 -44.01 3.66
C ALA A 47 35.29 -44.37 2.32
N GLU A 48 35.80 -45.42 1.65
CA GLU A 48 35.25 -45.99 0.42
C GLU A 48 33.77 -46.38 0.58
N ARG A 49 33.41 -46.91 1.75
CA ARG A 49 32.08 -47.38 2.11
C ARG A 49 31.22 -46.28 2.72
N GLN A 50 31.78 -45.09 3.01
CA GLN A 50 31.05 -43.93 3.51
C GLN A 50 30.36 -43.14 2.38
N LEU A 51 30.95 -43.11 1.16
CA LEU A 51 30.40 -42.40 0.00
C LEU A 51 28.96 -42.79 -0.36
N PRO A 52 28.57 -44.10 -0.35
CA PRO A 52 27.20 -44.51 -0.62
C PRO A 52 26.17 -43.98 0.41
N TYR A 53 26.54 -43.86 1.68
CA TYR A 53 25.64 -43.33 2.72
C TYR A 53 25.41 -41.83 2.56
N LEU A 54 26.47 -41.08 2.22
CA LEU A 54 26.31 -39.65 1.91
C LEU A 54 25.44 -39.46 0.67
N ALA A 55 25.72 -40.20 -0.41
CA ALA A 55 24.96 -40.09 -1.65
C ALA A 55 23.46 -40.44 -1.46
N SER A 56 23.15 -41.47 -0.66
CA SER A 56 21.78 -41.95 -0.48
C SER A 56 20.98 -41.23 0.61
N CYS A 57 21.64 -40.57 1.57
CA CYS A 57 20.96 -39.93 2.70
C CYS A 57 21.06 -38.40 2.69
N THR A 58 22.25 -37.82 2.46
CA THR A 58 22.43 -36.37 2.62
C THR A 58 22.01 -35.59 1.40
N VAL A 59 22.27 -36.07 0.18
CA VAL A 59 21.79 -35.43 -1.06
C VAL A 59 20.25 -35.36 -1.11
N PRO A 60 19.51 -36.47 -0.98
CA PRO A 60 18.05 -36.40 -0.95
C PRO A 60 17.52 -35.69 0.31
N GLY A 61 18.21 -35.81 1.46
CA GLY A 61 17.85 -35.09 2.67
C GLY A 61 17.92 -33.57 2.50
N ALA A 62 19.01 -33.06 1.91
CA ALA A 62 19.18 -31.65 1.60
C ALA A 62 18.15 -31.17 0.56
N ALA A 63 17.87 -31.97 -0.47
CA ALA A 63 16.85 -31.66 -1.47
C ALA A 63 15.46 -31.52 -0.83
N LEU A 64 15.08 -32.42 0.08
CA LEU A 64 13.82 -32.34 0.84
C LEU A 64 13.77 -31.10 1.75
N ILE A 65 14.89 -30.74 2.38
CA ILE A 65 14.96 -29.54 3.21
C ILE A 65 14.72 -28.28 2.37
N VAL A 66 15.40 -28.16 1.23
CA VAL A 66 15.23 -27.03 0.30
C VAL A 66 13.81 -26.96 -0.24
N ALA A 67 13.26 -28.09 -0.70
CA ALA A 67 11.88 -28.16 -1.19
C ALA A 67 10.86 -27.74 -0.11
N GLY A 68 11.04 -28.23 1.13
CA GLY A 68 10.19 -27.86 2.26
C GLY A 68 10.28 -26.38 2.62
N ALA A 69 11.49 -25.80 2.59
CA ALA A 69 11.70 -24.38 2.82
C ALA A 69 11.02 -23.51 1.75
N VAL A 70 11.15 -23.88 0.46
CA VAL A 70 10.50 -23.18 -0.65
C VAL A 70 8.98 -23.24 -0.55
N LEU A 71 8.40 -24.40 -0.21
CA LEU A 71 6.95 -24.55 -0.01
C LEU A 71 6.44 -23.65 1.13
N LEU A 72 7.17 -23.60 2.25
CA LEU A 72 6.79 -22.76 3.39
C LEU A 72 6.98 -21.26 3.12
N ALA A 73 8.00 -20.87 2.35
CA ALA A 73 8.19 -19.49 1.93
C ALA A 73 7.08 -19.05 0.98
N GLY A 74 6.81 -19.82 -0.08
CA GLY A 74 5.75 -19.51 -1.03
C GLY A 74 4.36 -19.46 -0.39
N GLY A 75 4.09 -20.31 0.61
CA GLY A 75 2.85 -20.24 1.39
C GLY A 75 2.72 -18.97 2.24
N ARG A 76 3.83 -18.45 2.79
CA ARG A 76 3.85 -17.17 3.51
C ARG A 76 3.66 -15.99 2.57
N ASP A 77 4.31 -16.01 1.41
CA ASP A 77 4.18 -14.94 0.40
C ASP A 77 2.76 -14.87 -0.16
N ALA A 78 2.14 -16.01 -0.44
CA ALA A 78 0.74 -16.06 -0.87
C ALA A 78 -0.23 -15.51 0.18
N LEU A 79 0.03 -15.77 1.46
CA LEU A 79 -0.76 -15.22 2.56
C LEU A 79 -0.53 -13.72 2.72
N ALA A 80 0.71 -13.23 2.55
CA ALA A 80 0.99 -11.81 2.58
C ALA A 80 0.29 -11.07 1.43
N ALA A 81 0.34 -11.63 0.22
CA ALA A 81 -0.34 -11.06 -0.95
C ALA A 81 -1.86 -10.96 -0.76
N SER A 82 -2.51 -11.99 -0.20
CA SER A 82 -3.96 -11.94 0.05
C SER A 82 -4.35 -10.89 1.08
N ARG A 83 -3.52 -10.66 2.10
CA ARG A 83 -3.74 -9.59 3.10
C ARG A 83 -3.57 -8.19 2.51
N VAL A 84 -2.60 -8.02 1.61
CA VAL A 84 -2.41 -6.75 0.90
C VAL A 84 -3.59 -6.46 -0.02
N GLU A 85 -4.07 -7.46 -0.77
CA GLU A 85 -5.25 -7.31 -1.64
C GLU A 85 -6.51 -6.98 -0.82
N GLU A 86 -6.70 -7.64 0.33
CA GLU A 86 -7.80 -7.34 1.27
C GLU A 86 -7.73 -5.90 1.78
N LEU A 87 -6.53 -5.44 2.18
CA LEU A 87 -6.32 -4.07 2.65
C LEU A 87 -6.56 -3.05 1.53
N TYR A 88 -6.05 -3.32 0.32
CA TYR A 88 -6.27 -2.48 -0.85
C TYR A 88 -7.77 -2.38 -1.18
N GLY A 89 -8.48 -3.51 -1.15
CA GLY A 89 -9.93 -3.56 -1.31
C GLY A 89 -10.66 -2.72 -0.28
N LEU A 90 -10.25 -2.75 1.00
CA LEU A 90 -10.84 -1.91 2.05
C LEU A 90 -10.54 -0.42 1.84
N LEU A 91 -9.31 -0.07 1.45
CA LEU A 91 -8.90 1.31 1.18
C LEU A 91 -9.65 1.89 -0.03
N VAL A 92 -9.82 1.11 -1.10
CA VAL A 92 -10.50 1.55 -2.31
C VAL A 92 -12.01 1.46 -2.19
N ALA A 93 -12.58 0.47 -1.49
CA ALA A 93 -14.03 0.40 -1.25
C ALA A 93 -14.52 1.45 -0.25
N ALA A 94 -13.61 2.08 0.51
CA ALA A 94 -13.90 3.28 1.28
C ALA A 94 -14.05 4.54 0.39
N GLU A 95 -13.75 4.45 -0.91
CA GLU A 95 -14.12 5.50 -1.85
C GLU A 95 -15.66 5.56 -1.94
N PRO A 96 -16.26 6.75 -1.69
CA PRO A 96 -17.70 6.90 -1.68
C PRO A 96 -18.30 6.40 -3.00
N SER A 97 -19.47 5.77 -2.94
CA SER A 97 -20.17 5.23 -4.12
C SER A 97 -20.32 6.31 -5.20
N GLY A 98 -20.35 5.97 -6.49
CA GLY A 98 -20.29 6.95 -7.58
C GLY A 98 -21.26 8.15 -7.52
N ALA A 99 -22.37 8.06 -6.78
CA ALA A 99 -23.23 9.20 -6.46
C ALA A 99 -22.65 10.12 -5.37
N GLU A 100 -22.13 9.53 -4.30
CA GLU A 100 -21.43 10.23 -3.21
C GLU A 100 -20.07 10.76 -3.67
N ALA A 101 -19.31 10.04 -4.51
CA ALA A 101 -18.08 10.54 -5.14
C ALA A 101 -18.36 11.64 -6.16
N ARG A 102 -19.49 11.62 -6.88
CA ARG A 102 -19.87 12.73 -7.77
C ARG A 102 -20.42 13.94 -7.01
N ALA A 103 -20.96 13.75 -5.81
CA ALA A 103 -21.33 14.83 -4.90
C ALA A 103 -20.10 15.40 -4.16
N ALA A 104 -19.22 14.54 -3.65
CA ALA A 104 -17.96 14.88 -3.01
C ALA A 104 -16.97 15.50 -4.00
N GLY A 105 -16.93 15.01 -5.25
CA GLY A 105 -16.15 15.61 -6.34
C GLY A 105 -16.68 16.99 -6.73
N ARG A 106 -18.00 17.22 -6.66
CA ARG A 106 -18.62 18.54 -6.86
C ARG A 106 -18.38 19.47 -5.67
N ALA A 107 -18.29 18.92 -4.45
CA ALA A 107 -17.89 19.65 -3.25
C ALA A 107 -16.37 19.96 -3.24
N ALA A 108 -15.54 19.09 -3.82
CA ALA A 108 -14.10 19.29 -3.99
C ALA A 108 -13.76 20.26 -5.12
N THR A 109 -14.67 20.47 -6.08
CA THR A 109 -14.59 21.54 -7.11
C THR A 109 -15.32 22.81 -6.70
N ALA A 110 -16.04 22.82 -5.56
CA ALA A 110 -16.55 24.06 -5.01
C ALA A 110 -15.37 24.91 -4.51
N PRO A 111 -15.41 26.24 -4.66
CA PRO A 111 -14.34 27.09 -4.17
C PRO A 111 -14.11 26.86 -2.68
N LEU A 112 -12.90 26.42 -2.30
CA LEU A 112 -12.52 26.13 -0.91
C LEU A 112 -12.50 27.39 -0.02
N ALA A 113 -12.49 28.56 -0.63
CA ALA A 113 -12.60 29.85 0.04
C ALA A 113 -13.44 30.80 -0.81
N THR A 114 -14.42 31.44 -0.19
CA THR A 114 -15.42 32.30 -0.86
C THR A 114 -15.53 33.69 -0.23
N SER A 115 -14.84 33.95 0.88
CA SER A 115 -14.92 35.23 1.57
C SER A 115 -14.43 36.39 0.68
N GLY A 116 -15.15 37.51 0.72
CA GLY A 116 -14.74 38.76 0.09
C GLY A 116 -13.67 39.53 0.88
N ARG A 117 -13.35 39.10 2.11
CA ARG A 117 -12.31 39.71 2.93
C ARG A 117 -10.96 39.09 2.62
N LEU A 118 -9.98 39.91 2.25
CA LEU A 118 -8.63 39.47 1.90
C LEU A 118 -7.68 39.64 3.08
N LEU A 119 -6.90 38.61 3.35
CA LEU A 119 -5.86 38.57 4.37
C LEU A 119 -4.51 38.24 3.73
N MET A 120 -3.43 38.73 4.32
CA MET A 120 -2.07 38.30 4.04
C MET A 120 -1.38 37.90 5.35
N VAL A 121 -0.35 37.07 5.22
CA VAL A 121 0.57 36.79 6.32
C VAL A 121 1.77 37.72 6.16
N PRO A 122 2.21 38.46 7.20
CA PRO A 122 3.41 39.27 7.16
C PRO A 122 4.62 38.45 6.71
N GLY A 123 5.36 38.94 5.71
CA GLY A 123 6.47 38.22 5.07
C GLY A 123 6.06 37.22 3.97
N GLY A 124 4.76 37.02 3.74
CA GLY A 124 4.23 36.25 2.63
C GLY A 124 4.10 37.07 1.35
N THR A 125 4.13 36.40 0.20
CA THR A 125 3.93 36.98 -1.14
C THR A 125 2.55 36.69 -1.71
N LEU A 126 1.65 36.13 -0.90
CA LEU A 126 0.32 35.70 -1.29
C LEU A 126 -0.75 36.42 -0.49
N TRP A 127 -1.83 36.79 -1.17
CA TRP A 127 -3.08 37.15 -0.52
C TRP A 127 -4.04 35.95 -0.53
N HIS A 128 -4.83 35.83 0.53
CA HIS A 128 -5.76 34.74 0.79
C HIS A 128 -7.15 35.32 1.08
N ARG A 129 -8.21 34.56 0.77
CA ARG A 129 -9.54 34.84 1.33
C ARG A 129 -9.55 34.47 2.81
N ALA A 130 -10.31 35.19 3.62
CA ALA A 130 -10.31 35.04 5.07
C ALA A 130 -10.75 33.66 5.58
N ASP A 131 -11.48 32.91 4.76
CA ASP A 131 -11.91 31.53 5.03
C ASP A 131 -10.98 30.47 4.41
N CYS A 132 -9.83 30.86 3.84
CA CYS A 132 -8.85 29.92 3.30
C CYS A 132 -8.23 29.07 4.43
N PRO A 133 -8.21 27.73 4.31
CA PRO A 133 -7.59 26.84 5.31
C PRO A 133 -6.12 27.15 5.61
N LEU A 134 -5.40 27.76 4.67
CA LEU A 134 -3.99 28.16 4.86
C LEU A 134 -3.82 29.38 5.78
N VAL A 135 -4.87 30.18 5.94
CA VAL A 135 -4.87 31.41 6.77
C VAL A 135 -5.78 31.29 8.00
N ALA A 136 -6.73 30.35 7.97
CA ALA A 136 -7.63 30.05 9.08
C ALA A 136 -6.82 29.67 10.34
N GLY A 137 -7.00 30.43 11.42
CA GLY A 137 -6.32 30.19 12.69
C GLY A 137 -4.91 30.78 12.82
N LYS A 138 -4.38 31.47 11.81
CA LYS A 138 -3.11 32.22 11.92
C LYS A 138 -3.35 33.57 12.61
N ALA A 139 -2.82 33.73 13.82
CA ALA A 139 -2.95 34.97 14.60
C ALA A 139 -2.21 36.14 13.95
N GLU A 140 -1.17 35.84 13.17
CA GLU A 140 -0.37 36.78 12.41
C GLU A 140 -1.04 37.28 11.12
N ALA A 141 -2.18 36.71 10.70
CA ALA A 141 -2.86 37.12 9.48
C ALA A 141 -3.49 38.52 9.62
N VAL A 142 -3.10 39.42 8.72
CA VAL A 142 -3.55 40.83 8.71
C VAL A 142 -4.36 41.14 7.46
N PRO A 143 -5.32 42.08 7.52
CA PRO A 143 -6.04 42.55 6.33
C PRO A 143 -5.09 43.11 5.28
N VAL A 144 -5.35 42.79 4.01
CA VAL A 144 -4.56 43.34 2.91
C VAL A 144 -4.96 44.78 2.66
N ASP A 145 -3.97 45.68 2.61
CA ASP A 145 -4.19 47.07 2.20
C ASP A 145 -4.44 47.14 0.69
N SER A 146 -5.46 47.91 0.28
CA SER A 146 -5.81 48.10 -1.13
C SER A 146 -4.66 48.66 -1.97
N ARG A 147 -3.76 49.45 -1.37
CA ARG A 147 -2.57 49.98 -2.06
C ARG A 147 -1.57 48.88 -2.44
N VAL A 148 -1.41 47.87 -1.59
CA VAL A 148 -0.50 46.73 -1.80
C VAL A 148 -1.09 45.71 -2.76
N LEU A 149 -2.42 45.59 -2.81
CA LEU A 149 -3.13 44.84 -3.87
C LEU A 149 -2.93 45.48 -5.24
N THR A 150 -2.97 46.81 -5.34
CA THR A 150 -2.79 47.52 -6.62
C THR A 150 -1.33 47.61 -7.06
N SER A 151 -0.36 47.54 -6.15
CA SER A 151 1.07 47.53 -6.51
C SER A 151 1.50 46.21 -7.19
N GLY A 152 0.74 45.12 -6.99
CA GLY A 152 1.04 43.82 -7.59
C GLY A 152 2.07 42.99 -6.81
N ASP A 153 2.50 43.45 -5.63
CA ASP A 153 3.50 42.76 -4.81
C ASP A 153 2.98 41.46 -4.18
N LEU A 154 1.65 41.29 -4.14
CA LEU A 154 0.98 40.09 -3.64
C LEU A 154 0.25 39.37 -4.76
N ARG A 155 0.51 38.07 -4.89
CA ARG A 155 -0.17 37.20 -5.85
C ARG A 155 -1.38 36.51 -5.22
N PRO A 156 -2.41 36.16 -5.99
CA PRO A 156 -3.48 35.31 -5.51
C PRO A 156 -2.96 33.97 -5.03
N CYS A 157 -3.49 33.49 -3.90
CA CYS A 157 -3.32 32.11 -3.50
C CYS A 157 -4.05 31.19 -4.51
N PRO A 158 -3.38 30.15 -5.06
CA PRO A 158 -3.96 29.26 -6.08
C PRO A 158 -5.15 28.43 -5.59
N ILE A 159 -5.36 28.34 -4.27
CA ILE A 159 -6.53 27.70 -3.65
C ILE A 159 -7.71 28.69 -3.54
N CYS A 160 -7.42 29.99 -3.38
CA CYS A 160 -8.43 31.05 -3.24
C CYS A 160 -8.93 31.59 -4.58
N GLU A 161 -8.10 31.46 -5.62
CA GLU A 161 -8.37 31.84 -7.00
C GLU A 161 -8.04 30.62 -7.88
N ALA A 162 -8.78 29.54 -7.67
CA ALA A 162 -8.77 28.43 -8.61
C ALA A 162 -9.38 28.96 -9.92
N PRO A 163 -8.75 28.73 -11.09
CA PRO A 163 -9.33 29.14 -12.35
C PRO A 163 -10.71 28.51 -12.47
N ASP A 164 -11.73 29.36 -12.46
CA ASP A 164 -13.06 28.99 -12.87
C ASP A 164 -12.91 28.33 -14.25
N GLY A 165 -13.37 27.08 -14.38
CA GLY A 165 -13.34 26.30 -15.62
C GLY A 165 -14.16 26.90 -16.77
N SER A 166 -14.41 28.22 -16.74
CA SER A 166 -14.93 29.07 -17.80
C SER A 166 -13.84 29.99 -18.37
N GLY A 167 -12.61 29.50 -18.48
CA GLY A 167 -11.62 30.07 -19.39
C GLY A 167 -11.82 29.49 -20.79
N THR A 168 -12.81 29.99 -21.53
CA THR A 168 -12.85 29.82 -22.99
C THR A 168 -11.52 30.37 -23.52
N ALA A 169 -10.65 29.47 -23.99
CA ALA A 169 -9.47 29.85 -24.73
C ALA A 169 -9.92 30.55 -26.01
N GLU A 170 -9.84 31.87 -26.01
CA GLU A 170 -9.84 32.68 -27.22
C GLU A 170 -8.54 32.32 -27.98
N PRO A 171 -8.62 31.81 -29.22
CA PRO A 171 -7.42 31.52 -29.99
C PRO A 171 -6.78 32.84 -30.41
N ALA A 172 -5.51 33.00 -30.05
CA ALA A 172 -4.68 34.11 -30.53
C ALA A 172 -4.51 34.01 -32.06
N GLU A 173 -5.13 34.92 -32.80
CA GLU A 173 -4.69 35.30 -34.14
C GLU A 173 -3.62 36.39 -34.02
N GLY A 174 -2.48 36.17 -34.67
CA GLY A 174 -1.34 37.09 -34.74
C GLY A 174 -0.08 36.42 -35.24
#